data_AF-A0A971J4M1-F1
#
_entry.id   AF-A0A971J4M1-F1
#
_cell.length_a   1.000
_cell.length_b   1.000
_cell.length_c   1.000
_cell.angle_alpha   90.00
_cell.angle_beta   90.00
_cell.angle_gamma   90.00
#
_symmetry.space_group_name_H-M   'P 1'
#
loop_
_entity.id
_entity.type
_entity.pdbx_description
1 polymer ?
#
loop_
_entity_poly.entity_id
_entity_poly.type
_entity_poly.pdbx_seq_one_letter_code
_entity_poly.pdbx_strand_id
1 'polypeptide(L)'
;MSAKEYAGQMAAFLRLLAAEIEADEKLAEKLYQPFFAALPAPKKRRAEKKSPTRATRVPEGFDPFAVYASSGELGLRVALDRFEEPAVFKAILDHFALDTTRSYARWQKKSRFTDLIVERVKAIAEKGKEFTR
;
A
#
# COMPACT_ATOMS: atom_id res chain seq x y z
N MET A 1 6.27 -25.76 -42.34
CA MET A 1 4.92 -25.50 -41.82
C MET A 1 4.94 -24.19 -41.04
N SER A 2 4.03 -23.28 -41.38
CA SER A 2 3.92 -21.94 -40.77
C SER A 2 3.16 -22.02 -39.44
N ALA A 3 3.43 -21.11 -38.51
CA ALA A 3 2.76 -21.04 -37.21
C ALA A 3 1.22 -20.97 -37.32
N LYS A 4 0.70 -20.39 -38.42
CA LYS A 4 -0.74 -20.34 -38.71
C LYS A 4 -1.34 -21.71 -39.05
N GLU A 5 -0.58 -22.58 -39.71
CA GLU A 5 -1.03 -23.94 -40.04
C GLU A 5 -1.10 -24.80 -38.78
N TYR A 6 -0.09 -24.70 -37.91
CA TYR A 6 -0.10 -25.35 -36.59
C TYR A 6 -1.27 -24.87 -35.72
N ALA A 7 -1.57 -23.57 -35.71
CA ALA A 7 -2.71 -23.04 -34.97
C ALA A 7 -4.04 -23.65 -35.44
N GLY A 8 -4.21 -23.84 -36.76
CA GLY A 8 -5.38 -24.50 -37.34
C GLY A 8 -5.49 -25.98 -36.91
N GLN A 9 -4.38 -26.72 -36.97
CA GLN A 9 -4.33 -28.12 -36.55
C GLN A 9 -4.57 -28.30 -35.05
N MET A 10 -3.97 -27.45 -34.22
CA MET A 10 -4.20 -27.43 -32.77
C MET A 10 -5.67 -27.15 -32.44
N ALA A 11 -6.30 -26.19 -33.12
CA ALA A 11 -7.71 -25.89 -32.91
C ALA A 11 -8.62 -27.06 -33.31
N ALA A 12 -8.32 -27.75 -34.42
CA ALA A 12 -9.06 -28.94 -34.83
C ALA A 12 -8.93 -30.08 -33.80
N PHE A 13 -7.71 -30.33 -33.32
CA PHE A 13 -7.45 -31.34 -32.31
C PHE A 13 -8.19 -31.05 -30.98
N LEU A 14 -8.13 -29.81 -30.48
CA LEU A 14 -8.80 -29.43 -29.23
C LEU A 14 -10.33 -29.57 -29.32
N ARG A 15 -10.93 -29.36 -30.50
CA ARG A 15 -12.37 -29.58 -30.70
C ARG A 15 -12.74 -31.05 -30.65
N LEU A 16 -11.93 -31.91 -31.27
CA LEU A 16 -12.13 -33.37 -31.20
C LEU A 16 -11.97 -33.88 -29.76
N LEU A 17 -10.95 -33.39 -29.06
CA LEU A 17 -10.74 -33.72 -27.65
C LEU A 17 -11.93 -33.29 -26.79
N ALA A 18 -12.49 -32.10 -27.04
CA ALA A 18 -13.67 -31.63 -26.32
C ALA A 18 -14.89 -32.54 -26.54
N ALA A 19 -15.16 -32.93 -27.80
CA ALA A 19 -16.26 -33.84 -28.11
C ALA A 19 -16.10 -35.21 -27.44
N GLU A 20 -14.87 -35.73 -27.37
CA GLU A 20 -14.58 -37.01 -26.71
C GLU A 20 -14.77 -36.94 -25.19
N ILE A 21 -14.34 -35.84 -24.55
CA ILE A 21 -14.53 -35.62 -23.11
C ILE A 21 -16.02 -35.52 -22.75
N GLU A 22 -16.83 -34.92 -23.63
CA GLU A 22 -18.29 -34.85 -23.44
C GLU A 22 -18.98 -36.21 -23.60
N ALA A 23 -18.42 -37.11 -24.42
CA ALA A 23 -18.98 -38.43 -24.69
C ALA A 23 -18.53 -39.52 -23.70
N ASP A 24 -17.31 -39.44 -23.15
CA ASP A 24 -16.74 -40.41 -22.20
C ASP A 24 -16.48 -39.81 -20.82
N GLU A 25 -17.38 -40.08 -19.88
CA GLU A 25 -17.30 -39.65 -18.49
C GLU A 25 -16.03 -40.16 -17.78
N LYS A 26 -15.52 -41.35 -18.13
CA LYS A 26 -14.29 -41.90 -17.53
C LYS A 26 -13.04 -41.15 -17.99
N LEU A 27 -13.07 -40.61 -19.21
CA LEU A 27 -12.00 -39.76 -19.72
C LEU A 27 -12.02 -38.40 -18.98
N ALA A 28 -13.21 -37.83 -18.77
CA ALA A 28 -13.39 -36.60 -18.02
C ALA A 28 -12.85 -36.70 -16.58
N GLU A 29 -13.14 -37.80 -15.87
CA GLU A 29 -12.65 -38.02 -14.50
C GLU A 29 -11.12 -38.07 -14.42
N LYS A 30 -10.47 -38.75 -15.38
CA LYS A 30 -9.01 -38.85 -15.43
C LYS A 30 -8.33 -37.53 -15.74
N LEU A 31 -8.96 -36.71 -16.58
CA LEU A 31 -8.43 -35.41 -17.00
C LEU A 31 -8.75 -34.27 -16.03
N TYR A 32 -9.78 -34.41 -15.19
CA TYR A 32 -10.21 -33.36 -14.27
C TYR A 32 -9.10 -32.92 -13.30
N GLN A 33 -8.41 -33.87 -12.67
CA GLN A 33 -7.33 -33.56 -11.71
C GLN A 33 -6.15 -32.77 -12.34
N PRO A 34 -5.52 -33.24 -13.44
CA PRO A 34 -4.45 -32.48 -14.07
C PRO A 34 -4.95 -31.18 -14.72
N PHE A 35 -6.17 -31.15 -15.24
CA PHE A 35 -6.78 -29.93 -15.79
C PHE A 35 -6.94 -28.86 -14.70
N PHE A 36 -7.46 -29.22 -13.52
CA PHE A 36 -7.62 -28.29 -12.42
C PHE A 36 -6.28 -27.80 -11.86
N ALA A 37 -5.24 -28.65 -11.86
CA ALA A 37 -3.89 -28.26 -11.48
C ALA A 37 -3.22 -27.30 -12.48
N ALA A 38 -3.56 -27.41 -13.78
CA ALA A 38 -3.04 -26.56 -14.84
C ALA A 38 -3.83 -25.25 -15.00
N LEU A 39 -5.07 -25.18 -14.52
CA LEU A 39 -5.84 -23.95 -14.51
C LEU A 39 -5.11 -22.91 -13.64
N PRO A 40 -4.83 -21.71 -14.17
CA PRO A 40 -4.35 -20.64 -13.33
C PRO A 40 -5.38 -20.44 -12.23
N ALA A 41 -4.95 -20.54 -10.97
CA ALA A 41 -5.82 -20.38 -9.82
C ALA A 41 -6.73 -19.16 -10.07
N PRO A 42 -8.06 -19.29 -9.90
CA PRO A 42 -8.94 -18.16 -10.11
C PRO A 42 -8.37 -17.04 -9.27
N LYS A 43 -7.91 -15.98 -9.95
CA LYS A 43 -7.55 -14.74 -9.26
C LYS A 43 -8.83 -14.39 -8.54
N LYS A 44 -8.92 -14.74 -7.24
CA LYS A 44 -9.84 -14.10 -6.32
C LYS A 44 -9.68 -12.64 -6.72
N ARG A 45 -10.76 -12.01 -7.17
CA ARG A 45 -10.84 -10.57 -7.26
C ARG A 45 -10.60 -10.11 -5.82
N ARG A 46 -9.32 -10.07 -5.42
CA ARG A 46 -8.83 -9.22 -4.35
C ARG A 46 -9.35 -7.89 -4.85
N ALA A 47 -10.38 -7.39 -4.17
CA ALA A 47 -10.82 -6.02 -4.29
C ALA A 47 -9.57 -5.22 -4.61
N GLU A 48 -9.56 -4.59 -5.78
CA GLU A 48 -8.44 -3.78 -6.22
C GLU A 48 -8.09 -2.91 -5.03
N LYS A 49 -7.03 -3.27 -4.31
CA LYS A 49 -6.37 -2.33 -3.42
C LYS A 49 -5.91 -1.31 -4.42
N LYS A 50 -6.67 -0.22 -4.52
CA LYS A 50 -6.31 1.00 -5.22
C LYS A 50 -4.80 1.08 -5.11
N SER A 51 -4.13 0.97 -6.26
CA SER A 51 -2.71 1.30 -6.40
C SER A 51 -2.45 2.47 -5.46
N PRO A 52 -1.45 2.43 -4.57
CA PRO A 52 -1.23 3.52 -3.63
C PRO A 52 -1.05 4.77 -4.47
N THR A 53 -2.12 5.57 -4.54
CA THR A 53 -2.15 6.90 -5.10
C THR A 53 -0.98 7.57 -4.44
N ARG A 54 0.08 7.89 -5.22
CA ARG A 54 1.34 8.51 -4.80
C ARG A 54 1.33 8.76 -3.30
N ALA A 55 1.85 7.81 -2.52
CA ALA A 55 2.00 8.04 -1.08
C ALA A 55 2.69 9.40 -0.98
N THR A 56 1.97 10.41 -0.46
CA THR A 56 2.57 11.69 -0.14
C THR A 56 3.63 11.33 0.87
N ARG A 57 4.88 11.20 0.40
CA ARG A 57 5.99 10.82 1.24
C ARG A 57 6.27 12.01 2.14
N VAL A 58 6.73 11.74 3.35
CA VAL A 58 7.37 12.76 4.16
C VAL A 58 8.41 13.46 3.28
N PRO A 59 8.50 14.80 3.30
CA PRO A 59 9.51 15.53 2.55
C PRO A 59 10.88 14.89 2.82
N GLU A 60 11.62 14.58 1.76
CA GLU A 60 12.89 13.84 1.89
C GLU A 60 13.81 14.55 2.88
N GLY A 61 14.13 13.88 4.00
CA GLY A 61 15.02 14.39 5.04
C GLY A 61 14.38 15.25 6.14
N PHE A 62 13.05 15.40 6.20
CA PHE A 62 12.41 16.10 7.32
C PHE A 62 12.15 15.16 8.51
N ASP A 63 12.89 15.37 9.60
CA ASP A 63 12.68 14.70 10.88
C ASP A 63 12.25 15.72 11.96
N PRO A 64 10.99 15.69 12.43
CA PRO A 64 10.48 16.54 13.50
C PRO A 64 11.29 16.46 14.80
N PHE A 65 11.81 15.27 15.14
CA PHE A 65 12.56 15.06 16.37
C PHE A 65 13.95 15.69 16.28
N ALA A 66 14.64 15.51 15.15
CA ALA A 66 15.94 16.14 14.91
C ALA A 66 15.84 17.67 14.94
N VAL A 67 14.81 18.24 14.30
CA VAL A 67 14.57 19.69 14.31
C VAL A 67 14.23 20.21 15.70
N TYR A 68 13.42 19.47 16.47
CA TYR A 68 13.13 19.83 17.86
C TYR A 68 14.37 19.76 18.75
N ALA A 69 15.24 18.76 18.55
CA ALA A 69 16.48 18.63 19.30
C ALA A 69 17.48 19.74 18.98
N SER A 70 17.56 20.21 17.72
CA SER A 70 18.49 21.26 17.31
C SER A 70 18.01 22.67 17.69
N SER A 71 16.72 22.94 17.48
CA SER A 71 16.19 24.32 17.44
C SER A 71 14.97 24.53 18.35
N GLY A 72 14.58 23.49 19.11
CA GLY A 72 13.47 23.54 20.04
C GLY A 72 12.09 23.70 19.38
N GLU A 73 11.11 24.04 20.21
CA GLU A 73 9.71 24.20 19.81
C GLU A 73 9.51 25.27 18.72
N LEU A 74 10.16 26.42 18.89
CA LEU A 74 10.03 27.53 17.95
C LEU A 74 10.61 27.18 16.58
N GLY A 75 11.77 26.51 16.55
CA GLY A 75 12.39 26.05 15.31
C GLY A 75 11.55 25.01 14.58
N LEU A 76 10.91 24.10 15.32
CA LEU A 76 9.99 23.12 14.75
C LEU A 76 8.77 23.79 14.12
N ARG A 77 8.17 24.80 14.78
CA ARG A 77 7.05 25.56 14.22
C ARG A 77 7.43 26.28 12.93
N VAL A 78 8.59 26.94 12.89
CA VAL A 78 9.09 27.63 11.69
C VAL A 78 9.36 26.64 10.55
N ALA A 79 9.92 25.46 10.86
CA ALA A 79 10.16 24.44 9.85
C ALA A 79 8.86 23.86 9.28
N LEU A 80 7.85 23.66 10.13
CA LEU A 80 6.51 23.22 9.73
C LEU A 80 5.76 24.30 8.92
N ASP A 81 6.07 25.58 9.13
CA ASP A 81 5.42 26.67 8.41
C ASP A 81 5.75 26.67 6.91
N ARG A 82 6.90 26.10 6.52
CA ARG A 82 7.31 25.94 5.11
C ARG A 82 6.40 24.99 4.32
N PHE A 83 5.59 24.19 5.00
CA PHE A 83 4.63 23.29 4.36
C PHE A 83 3.24 23.90 4.44
N GLU A 84 2.55 23.95 3.31
CA GLU A 84 1.17 24.45 3.24
C GLU A 84 0.15 23.32 3.05
N GLU A 85 0.57 22.24 2.40
CA GLU A 85 -0.31 21.14 2.03
C GLU A 85 -0.69 20.27 3.25
N PRO A 86 -1.98 20.15 3.60
CA PRO A 86 -2.43 19.28 4.70
C PRO A 86 -2.00 17.81 4.54
N ALA A 87 -1.81 17.35 3.29
CA ALA A 87 -1.35 16.01 3.00
C ALA A 87 0.06 15.73 3.53
N VAL A 88 0.95 16.73 3.53
CA VAL A 88 2.31 16.62 4.05
C VAL A 88 2.30 16.44 5.56
N PHE A 89 1.48 17.20 6.28
CA PHE A 89 1.31 17.03 7.73
C PHE A 89 0.77 15.66 8.11
N LYS A 90 -0.21 15.15 7.35
CA LYS A 90 -0.74 13.78 7.54
C LYS A 90 0.34 12.74 7.32
N ALA A 91 1.15 12.89 6.26
CA ALA A 91 2.27 12.01 5.99
C ALA A 91 3.31 12.00 7.13
N ILE A 92 3.65 13.17 7.68
CA ILE A 92 4.57 13.29 8.83
C ILE A 92 3.99 12.56 10.05
N LEU A 93 2.72 12.80 10.38
CA LEU A 93 2.06 12.15 11.52
C LEU A 93 1.99 10.62 11.38
N ASP A 94 1.68 10.12 10.18
CA ASP A 94 1.64 8.68 9.91
C ASP A 94 3.04 8.05 9.92
N HIS A 95 4.05 8.72 9.36
CA HIS A 95 5.41 8.18 9.24
C HIS A 95 6.11 8.07 10.60
N PHE A 96 5.98 9.09 11.44
CA PHE A 96 6.58 9.12 12.78
C PHE A 96 5.65 8.55 13.86
N ALA A 97 4.49 7.98 13.47
CA ALA A 97 3.49 7.41 14.37
C ALA A 97 3.12 8.32 15.55
N LEU A 98 3.09 9.64 15.32
CA LEU A 98 2.88 10.66 16.36
C LEU A 98 1.45 10.63 16.94
N ASP A 99 0.48 10.16 16.17
CA ASP A 99 -0.89 9.96 16.63
C ASP A 99 -1.50 8.66 16.06
N THR A 100 -1.51 7.62 16.89
CA THR A 100 -2.09 6.30 16.55
C THR A 100 -3.60 6.34 16.40
N THR A 101 -4.28 7.33 17.00
CA THR A 101 -5.74 7.48 16.92
C THR A 101 -6.20 8.12 15.61
N ARG A 102 -5.26 8.67 14.82
CA ARG A 102 -5.52 9.38 13.56
C ARG A 102 -6.62 10.45 13.70
N SER A 103 -6.64 11.15 14.84
CA SER A 103 -7.60 12.21 15.13
C SER A 103 -7.60 13.33 14.08
N TYR A 104 -6.47 13.47 13.39
CA TYR A 104 -6.20 14.42 12.33
C TYR A 104 -6.77 14.06 10.95
N ALA A 105 -7.37 12.87 10.77
CA ALA A 105 -7.80 12.38 9.46
C ALA A 105 -8.79 13.33 8.75
N ARG A 106 -9.70 13.95 9.52
CA ARG A 106 -10.72 14.90 9.02
C ARG A 106 -10.27 16.35 9.03
N TRP A 107 -9.06 16.65 9.52
CA TRP A 107 -8.60 18.03 9.65
C TRP A 107 -8.16 18.59 8.31
N GLN A 108 -8.41 19.90 8.16
CA GLN A 108 -8.04 20.70 6.99
C GLN A 108 -7.20 21.93 7.39
N LYS A 109 -7.29 22.38 8.66
CA LYS A 109 -6.58 23.56 9.15
C LYS A 109 -5.13 23.22 9.52
N LYS A 110 -4.17 23.89 8.88
CA LYS A 110 -2.72 23.77 9.14
C LYS A 110 -2.35 23.98 10.61
N SER A 111 -2.89 25.03 11.25
CA SER A 111 -2.57 25.36 12.65
C SER A 111 -2.76 24.17 13.60
N ARG A 112 -3.89 23.46 13.46
CA ARG A 112 -4.17 22.26 14.25
C ARG A 112 -3.16 21.15 14.06
N PHE A 113 -2.66 20.95 12.84
CA PHE A 113 -1.62 19.96 12.58
C PHE A 113 -0.30 20.34 13.24
N THR A 114 0.10 21.61 13.12
CA THR A 114 1.33 22.12 13.73
C THR A 114 1.31 21.95 15.24
N ASP A 115 0.20 22.35 15.88
CA ASP A 115 0.04 22.22 17.33
C ASP A 115 0.14 20.77 17.79
N LEU A 116 -0.55 19.86 17.08
CA LEU A 116 -0.51 18.43 17.40
C LEU A 116 0.89 17.83 17.24
N ILE A 117 1.60 18.14 16.15
CA ILE A 117 2.95 17.62 15.91
C ILE A 117 3.89 18.11 17.01
N VAL A 118 3.84 19.40 17.35
CA VAL A 118 4.67 19.98 18.40
C VAL A 118 4.38 19.34 19.76
N GLU A 119 3.11 19.20 20.13
CA GLU A 119 2.70 18.58 21.39
C GLU A 119 3.19 17.13 21.50
N ARG A 120 3.02 16.33 20.44
CA ARG A 120 3.44 14.93 20.42
C ARG A 120 4.95 14.77 20.45
N VAL A 121 5.68 15.55 19.66
CA VAL A 121 7.15 15.54 19.65
C VAL A 121 7.69 15.94 21.02
N LYS A 122 7.12 16.98 21.64
CA LYS A 122 7.48 17.40 23.00
C LYS A 122 7.24 16.29 24.02
N ALA A 123 6.04 15.70 24.05
CA ALA A 123 5.70 14.63 24.98
C ALA A 123 6.61 13.41 24.86
N ILE A 124 6.98 13.03 23.63
CA ILE A 124 7.91 11.92 23.37
C ILE A 124 9.34 12.29 23.78
N ALA A 125 9.79 13.52 23.48
CA ALA A 125 11.12 14.00 23.84
C ALA A 125 11.31 14.12 25.36
N GLU A 126 10.29 14.56 26.09
CA GLU A 126 10.28 14.59 27.56
C GLU A 126 10.29 13.17 28.14
N LYS A 127 9.47 12.28 27.60
CA LYS A 127 9.45 10.87 28.01
C LYS A 127 10.82 10.19 27.83
N GLY A 128 11.53 10.46 26.73
CA GLY A 128 12.87 9.93 26.50
C GLY A 128 13.93 10.41 27.51
N LYS A 129 13.77 11.61 28.08
CA LYS A 129 14.68 12.15 29.09
C LYS A 129 14.49 11.49 30.46
N GLU A 130 13.28 11.07 30.80
CA GLU A 130 12.99 10.43 32.10
C GLU A 130 13.62 9.04 32.25
N PHE A 131 13.87 8.32 31.16
CA PHE A 131 14.50 7.00 31.19
C PHE A 131 16.04 7.02 31.26
N THR A 132 16.69 8.19 31.19
CA THR A 132 18.15 8.31 31.20
C THR A 132 18.70 8.72 32.59
N ARG A 133 17.93 8.53 33.67
CA ARG A 133 18.37 8.86 35.04
C ARG A 133 18.71 7.63 35.86
#